data_AF-A0A068YQB1-F1
#
_entry.id   AF-A0A068YQB1-F1
#
_cell.length_a   1.000
_cell.length_b   1.000
_cell.length_c   1.000
_cell.angle_alpha   90.00
_cell.angle_beta   90.00
_cell.angle_gamma   90.00
#
_symmetry.space_group_name_H-M   'P 1'
#
loop_
_entity.id
_entity.type
_entity.pdbx_description
1 polymer ?
#
loop_
_entity_poly.entity_id
_entity_poly.type
_entity_poly.pdbx_seq_one_letter_code
_entity_poly.pdbx_strand_id
1 'polypeptide(L)'
;MLCVSERKVDRVKKKFVLEGLELTLNRQPAKCEYALKIDGRLEAQLLALSCSAPPEGQARWSLRLLADRLVELELVDSVSHETVRRALKKTSSSPGGRSAG
;
A
#
# COMPACT_ATOMS: atom_id res chain seq x y z
N MET A 1 2.62 34.33 -24.39
CA MET A 1 3.89 34.08 -23.67
C MET A 1 3.67 32.90 -22.72
N LEU A 2 4.36 31.78 -22.92
CA LEU A 2 4.21 30.62 -22.02
C LEU A 2 4.94 30.91 -20.71
N CYS A 3 4.25 30.81 -19.57
CA CYS A 3 4.83 31.02 -18.24
C CYS A 3 5.65 29.79 -17.82
N VAL A 4 6.76 29.54 -18.53
CA VAL A 4 7.63 28.37 -18.33
C VAL A 4 9.06 28.85 -18.20
N SER A 5 9.73 28.41 -17.14
CA SER A 5 11.15 28.74 -16.92
C SER A 5 12.06 28.00 -17.90
N GLU A 6 13.15 28.65 -18.30
CA GLU A 6 14.15 28.08 -19.23
C GLU A 6 14.70 26.74 -18.72
N ARG A 7 14.91 26.62 -17.40
CA ARG A 7 15.35 25.36 -16.76
C ARG A 7 14.38 24.20 -16.96
N LYS A 8 13.07 24.47 -17.06
CA LYS A 8 12.07 23.42 -17.32
C LYS A 8 12.15 22.95 -18.77
N VAL A 9 12.35 23.89 -19.70
CA VAL A 9 12.56 23.59 -21.13
C VAL A 9 13.82 22.74 -21.33
N ASP A 10 14.93 23.10 -20.68
CA ASP A 10 16.19 22.35 -20.75
C ASP A 10 16.04 20.91 -20.24
N ARG A 11 15.39 20.72 -19.08
CA ARG A 11 15.12 19.39 -18.53
C ARG A 11 14.31 18.51 -19.48
N VAL A 12 13.28 19.07 -20.13
CA VAL A 12 12.45 18.34 -21.10
C VAL A 12 13.24 17.99 -22.35
N LYS A 13 14.05 18.91 -22.89
CA LYS A 13 14.93 18.64 -24.03
C LYS A 13 15.93 17.53 -23.74
N LYS A 14 16.61 17.60 -22.59
CA LYS A 14 17.56 16.57 -22.14
C LYS A 14 16.88 15.22 -21.99
N LYS A 15 15.69 15.19 -21.38
CA LYS A 15 14.91 13.96 -21.21
C LYS A 15 14.49 13.35 -22.54
N PHE A 16 14.05 14.17 -23.49
CA PHE A 16 13.66 13.72 -24.83
C PHE A 16 14.82 13.05 -25.58
N VAL A 17 16.01 13.65 -25.53
CA VAL A 17 17.20 13.10 -26.20
C VAL A 17 17.66 11.79 -25.56
N LEU A 18 17.57 11.65 -24.24
CA LEU A 18 18.09 10.49 -23.52
C LEU A 18 17.10 9.32 -23.42
N GLU A 19 15.81 9.62 -23.26
CA GLU A 19 14.77 8.64 -22.91
C GLU A 19 13.66 8.52 -23.96
N GLY A 20 13.66 9.38 -24.99
CA GLY A 20 12.66 9.40 -26.05
C GLY A 20 11.36 10.11 -25.69
N LEU A 21 10.43 10.14 -26.66
CA LEU A 21 9.18 10.90 -26.58
C LEU A 21 8.26 10.39 -25.47
N GLU A 22 7.98 9.08 -25.47
CA GLU A 22 7.01 8.46 -24.55
C GLU A 22 7.37 8.67 -23.08
N LEU A 23 8.64 8.50 -22.73
CA LEU A 23 9.11 8.70 -21.35
C LEU A 23 9.17 10.18 -20.97
N THR A 24 9.26 11.09 -21.93
CA THR A 24 9.30 12.53 -21.68
C THR A 24 7.93 13.11 -21.40
N LEU A 25 6.92 12.70 -22.16
CA LEU A 25 5.55 13.15 -21.99
C LEU A 25 4.88 12.54 -20.76
N ASN A 26 5.21 11.29 -20.43
CA ASN A 26 4.59 10.59 -19.32
C ASN A 26 5.34 10.78 -18.00
N ARG A 27 4.57 10.84 -16.91
CA ARG A 27 5.13 10.80 -15.55
C ARG A 27 5.73 9.42 -15.32
N GLN A 28 7.03 9.37 -15.04
CA GLN A 28 7.66 8.12 -14.63
C GLN A 28 7.26 7.77 -13.19
N PRO A 29 7.06 6.47 -12.90
CA PRO A 29 6.88 6.02 -11.53
C PRO A 29 8.13 6.37 -10.71
N ALA A 30 7.93 6.68 -9.43
CA ALA A 30 9.05 6.93 -8.53
C ALA A 30 9.91 5.67 -8.42
N LYS A 31 11.24 5.80 -8.55
CA LYS A 31 12.20 4.71 -8.40
C LYS A 31 12.44 4.29 -6.93
N CYS A 32 11.71 4.88 -5.98
CA CYS A 32 11.87 4.56 -4.57
C CYS A 32 11.15 3.25 -4.27
N GLU A 33 11.90 2.16 -4.24
CA GLU A 33 11.46 0.88 -3.69
C GLU A 33 11.59 0.94 -2.16
N TYR A 34 10.49 1.22 -1.48
CA TYR A 34 10.43 1.05 -0.04
C TYR A 34 10.17 -0.42 0.25
N ALA A 35 11.03 -1.06 1.04
CA ALA A 35 10.74 -2.37 1.61
C ALA A 35 9.53 -2.22 2.56
N LEU A 36 8.34 -2.44 2.03
CA LEU A 36 7.13 -2.49 2.84
C LEU A 36 7.16 -3.80 3.61
N LYS A 37 7.01 -3.74 4.94
CA LYS A 37 6.87 -4.94 5.79
C LYS A 37 5.68 -5.82 5.40
N ILE A 38 4.72 -5.27 4.66
CA ILE A 38 3.57 -5.99 4.12
C ILE A 38 3.70 -5.94 2.60
N ASP A 39 4.05 -7.09 2.02
CA ASP A 39 4.07 -7.32 0.58
C ASP A 39 2.64 -7.61 0.07
N GLY A 40 2.41 -7.56 -1.25
CA GLY A 40 1.10 -7.82 -1.84
C GLY A 40 0.53 -9.20 -1.50
N ARG A 41 1.38 -10.23 -1.36
CA ARG A 41 0.95 -11.56 -0.90
C ARG A 41 0.43 -11.53 0.55
N LEU A 42 1.07 -10.72 1.38
CA LEU A 42 0.74 -10.56 2.79
C LEU A 42 -0.53 -9.72 2.96
N GLU A 43 -0.72 -8.70 2.12
CA GLU A 43 -1.99 -7.94 2.01
C GLU A 43 -3.16 -8.89 1.69
N ALA A 44 -2.98 -9.81 0.73
CA ALA A 44 -4.02 -10.77 0.35
C ALA A 44 -4.38 -11.76 1.47
N GLN A 45 -3.37 -12.27 2.20
CA GLN A 45 -3.60 -13.15 3.35
C GLN A 45 -4.27 -12.41 4.51
N LEU A 46 -3.85 -11.19 4.79
CA LEU A 46 -4.49 -10.33 5.79
C LEU A 46 -5.97 -10.09 5.43
N LEU A 47 -6.27 -9.81 4.16
CA LEU A 47 -7.65 -9.66 3.69
C LEU A 47 -8.46 -10.94 3.89
N ALA A 48 -7.93 -12.09 3.48
CA ALA A 48 -8.60 -13.37 3.64
C ALA A 48 -8.90 -13.69 5.12
N LEU A 49 -7.93 -13.45 6.01
CA LEU A 49 -8.10 -13.60 7.45
C LEU A 49 -9.18 -12.63 7.99
N SER A 50 -9.15 -11.38 7.56
CA SER A 50 -10.13 -10.38 8.02
C SER A 50 -11.57 -10.67 7.57
N CYS A 51 -11.74 -11.41 6.47
CA CYS A 51 -13.03 -11.85 5.96
C CYS A 51 -13.51 -13.18 6.57
N SER A 52 -12.67 -13.89 7.33
CA SER A 52 -13.06 -15.14 7.99
C SER A 52 -13.71 -14.91 9.35
N ALA A 53 -14.25 -15.97 9.96
CA ALA A 53 -14.77 -15.89 11.32
C ALA A 53 -13.66 -15.49 12.31
N PRO A 54 -13.95 -14.58 13.26
CA PRO A 54 -13.04 -14.25 14.34
C PRO A 54 -12.86 -15.44 15.30
N PRO A 55 -11.72 -15.54 16.00
CA PRO A 55 -11.47 -16.61 16.96
C PRO A 55 -12.42 -16.55 18.17
N GLU A 56 -12.58 -17.68 18.86
CA GLU A 56 -13.52 -17.82 19.97
C GLU A 56 -13.32 -16.75 21.05
N GLY A 57 -14.43 -16.21 21.55
CA GLY A 57 -14.44 -15.14 22.55
C GLY A 57 -14.34 -13.71 21.97
N GLN A 58 -14.26 -13.55 20.64
CA GLN A 58 -14.24 -12.24 19.99
C GLN A 58 -15.39 -12.09 18.99
N ALA A 59 -16.15 -11.00 19.10
CA ALA A 59 -17.26 -10.73 18.18
C ALA A 59 -16.79 -10.28 16.78
N ARG A 60 -15.54 -9.79 16.64
CA ARG A 60 -14.99 -9.28 15.38
C ARG A 60 -13.46 -9.24 15.40
N TRP A 61 -12.86 -9.18 14.21
CA TRP A 61 -11.45 -8.88 14.04
C TRP A 61 -11.12 -7.46 14.51
N SER A 62 -10.19 -7.33 15.45
CA SER A 62 -9.58 -6.05 15.81
C SER A 62 -8.21 -5.92 15.14
N LEU A 63 -7.73 -4.69 14.92
CA LEU A 63 -6.43 -4.45 14.29
C LEU A 63 -5.26 -5.07 15.07
N ARG A 64 -5.35 -5.10 16.42
CA ARG A 64 -4.36 -5.75 17.28
C ARG A 64 -4.40 -7.25 17.11
N LEU A 65 -5.60 -7.83 17.15
CA LEU A 65 -5.78 -9.27 17.00
C LEU A 65 -5.38 -9.77 15.61
N LEU A 66 -5.58 -8.97 14.56
CA LEU A 66 -5.02 -9.24 13.23
C LEU A 66 -3.48 -9.19 13.23
N ALA A 67 -2.88 -8.23 13.94
CA ALA A 67 -1.43 -8.12 14.05
C ALA A 67 -0.82 -9.31 14.81
N ASP A 68 -1.38 -9.67 15.96
CA ASP A 68 -0.98 -10.87 16.72
C ASP A 68 -1.12 -12.13 15.88
N ARG A 69 -2.24 -12.29 15.16
CA ARG A 69 -2.46 -13.47 14.34
C ARG A 69 -1.51 -13.58 13.14
N LEU A 70 -1.10 -12.45 12.56
CA LEU A 70 -0.08 -12.44 11.51
C LEU A 70 1.31 -12.88 12.01
N VAL A 71 1.64 -12.55 13.27
CA VAL A 71 2.88 -13.00 13.91
C VAL A 71 2.80 -14.48 14.27
N GLU A 72 1.67 -14.94 14.82
CA GLU A 72 1.44 -16.36 15.13
C GLU A 72 1.54 -17.27 13.90
N LEU A 73 1.12 -16.78 12.73
CA LEU A 73 1.20 -17.51 11.47
C LEU A 73 2.59 -17.42 10.80
N GLU A 74 3.58 -16.84 11.49
CA GLU A 74 4.95 -16.60 11.01
C GLU A 74 5.01 -15.87 9.65
N LEU A 75 3.98 -15.07 9.35
CA LEU A 75 3.92 -14.32 8.10
C LEU A 75 4.83 -13.09 8.14
N VAL A 76 5.04 -12.52 9.34
CA VAL A 76 5.93 -11.37 9.58
C VAL A 76 6.58 -11.51 10.96
N ASP A 77 7.88 -11.22 11.08
CA ASP A 77 8.59 -11.23 12.37
C ASP A 77 8.02 -10.23 13.39
N SER A 78 7.58 -9.07 12.93
CA SER A 78 6.94 -8.05 13.77
C SER A 78 6.10 -7.08 12.94
N VAL A 79 4.84 -6.93 13.32
CA VAL A 79 3.90 -6.00 12.67
C VAL A 79 3.18 -5.14 13.71
N SER A 80 3.11 -3.83 13.45
CA SER A 80 2.31 -2.92 14.25
C SER A 80 0.87 -2.90 13.73
N HIS A 81 -0.09 -2.73 14.63
CA HIS A 81 -1.50 -2.51 14.29
C HIS A 81 -1.69 -1.34 13.29
N GLU A 82 -0.81 -0.34 13.31
CA GLU A 82 -0.85 0.76 12.32
C GLU A 82 -0.43 0.31 10.92
N THR A 83 0.44 -0.68 10.80
CA THR A 83 0.82 -1.26 9.51
C THR A 83 -0.36 -2.04 8.93
N VAL A 84 -1.06 -2.83 9.77
CA VAL A 84 -2.30 -3.53 9.41
C VAL A 84 -3.37 -2.53 8.97
N ARG A 85 -3.56 -1.43 9.70
CA ARG A 85 -4.51 -0.37 9.34
C ARG A 85 -4.17 0.27 7.99
N ARG A 86 -2.88 0.57 7.73
CA ARG A 86 -2.44 1.16 6.45
C ARG A 86 -2.67 0.22 5.28
N ALA A 87 -2.37 -1.07 5.45
CA ALA A 87 -2.64 -2.10 4.45
C ALA A 87 -4.15 -2.21 4.16
N LEU A 88 -4.97 -2.35 5.22
CA LEU A 88 -6.42 -2.40 5.08
C LEU A 88 -7.03 -1.12 4.50
N LYS A 89 -6.47 0.06 4.76
CA LYS A 89 -6.94 1.32 4.16
C LYS A 89 -6.64 1.40 2.66
N LYS A 90 -5.50 0.83 2.23
CA LYS A 90 -5.06 0.84 0.83
C LYS A 90 -5.92 -0.11 -0.01
N THR A 91 -6.40 -1.20 0.60
CA THR A 91 -7.40 -2.09 0.03
C THR A 91 -8.79 -1.49 0.25
N SER A 92 -9.68 -1.50 -0.76
CA SER A 92 -11.03 -0.91 -0.65
C SER A 92 -11.99 -1.63 0.31
N SER A 93 -11.50 -2.61 1.08
CA SER A 93 -12.29 -3.40 2.01
C SER A 93 -12.21 -2.82 3.42
N SER A 94 -13.37 -2.59 4.05
CA SER A 94 -13.48 -2.14 5.45
C SER A 94 -14.05 -3.23 6.37
N PRO A 95 -13.41 -4.41 6.51
CA PRO A 95 -13.99 -5.55 7.25
C PRO A 95 -14.11 -5.29 8.76
N GLY A 96 -13.37 -4.32 9.31
CA GLY A 96 -13.47 -3.91 10.72
C GLY A 96 -14.52 -2.83 11.01
N GLY A 97 -15.26 -2.37 10.01
CA GLY A 97 -16.36 -1.41 10.18
C GLY A 97 -17.52 -2.01 10.99
N ARG A 98 -18.24 -1.19 11.76
CA ARG A 98 -19.53 -1.61 12.33
C ARG A 98 -20.42 -2.00 11.16
N SER A 99 -20.78 -3.28 11.05
CA SER A 99 -21.94 -3.67 10.25
C SER A 99 -23.12 -2.86 10.80
N ALA A 100 -23.68 -1.98 9.98
CA ALA A 100 -25.01 -1.47 10.22
C ALA A 100 -25.93 -2.67 10.06
N GLY A 101 -26.51 -3.10 11.18
CA GLY A 101 -27.72 -3.93 11.16
C GLY A 101 -28.93 -3.10 10.76
#